data_AF-A0A172ZE50-F1
#
_entry.id   AF-A0A172ZE50-F1
#
_cell.length_a   1.000
_cell.length_b   1.000
_cell.length_c   1.000
_cell.angle_alpha   90.00
_cell.angle_beta   90.00
_cell.angle_gamma   90.00
#
_symmetry.space_group_name_H-M   'P 1'
#
loop_
_entity.id
_entity.type
_entity.pdbx_description
1 polymer ?
#
loop_
_entity_poly.entity_id
_entity_poly.type
_entity_poly.pdbx_seq_one_letter_code
_entity_poly.pdbx_strand_id
1 'polypeptide(L)'
;MEINIPKLYKKYLELNIPQPFSPEQIHQRLTKTYYAQKVDLDRFSDLKEDMYAEFDKATGAYIFEDERGIQKLMQLNNNEDIDSDSVHAWVINSTQLGMSNLLTLEITIFYGMQPENMSIGNLEFEEYLIMLYLAGYIQFENDTCINEIRELYKKGYCLRYFGVQNDSGKFLYDPKYV
;
A
#
# COMPACT_ATOMS: atom_id res chain seq x y z
N MET A 1 19.15 -12.56 -2.78
CA MET A 1 17.69 -12.72 -2.67
C MET A 1 17.09 -12.45 -4.04
N GLU A 2 16.18 -13.30 -4.49
CA GLU A 2 15.51 -13.15 -5.78
C GLU A 2 14.00 -13.32 -5.56
N ILE A 3 13.22 -12.36 -6.02
CA ILE A 3 11.76 -12.40 -5.89
C ILE A 3 11.22 -13.35 -6.96
N ASN A 4 10.59 -14.44 -6.54
CA ASN A 4 10.06 -15.44 -7.47
C ASN A 4 8.68 -15.01 -8.01
N ILE A 5 8.70 -14.24 -9.10
CA ILE A 5 7.50 -13.75 -9.80
C ILE A 5 6.54 -14.89 -10.20
N PRO A 6 6.98 -16.01 -10.83
CA PRO A 6 6.07 -17.11 -11.16
C PRO A 6 5.32 -17.67 -9.94
N LYS A 7 6.00 -17.76 -8.78
CA LYS A 7 5.38 -18.21 -7.53
C LYS A 7 4.35 -17.20 -7.01
N LEU A 8 4.65 -15.91 -7.05
CA LEU A 8 3.70 -14.84 -6.68
C LEU A 8 2.47 -14.87 -7.59
N TYR A 9 2.67 -14.97 -8.90
CA TYR A 9 1.59 -15.03 -9.88
C TYR A 9 0.68 -16.24 -9.68
N LYS A 10 1.26 -17.43 -9.48
CA LYS A 10 0.47 -18.63 -9.16
C LYS A 10 -0.39 -18.40 -7.92
N LYS A 11 0.19 -17.81 -6.86
CA LYS A 11 -0.54 -17.55 -5.62
C LYS A 11 -1.64 -16.49 -5.79
N TYR A 12 -1.37 -15.46 -6.58
CA TYR A 12 -2.34 -14.44 -6.94
C TYR A 12 -3.60 -15.05 -7.59
N LEU A 13 -3.42 -15.97 -8.55
CA LEU A 13 -4.54 -16.66 -9.20
C LEU A 13 -5.38 -17.52 -8.23
N GLU A 14 -4.78 -18.07 -7.17
CA GLU A 14 -5.48 -18.87 -6.16
C GLU A 14 -6.30 -18.01 -5.17
N LEU A 15 -5.88 -16.77 -4.93
CA LEU A 15 -6.42 -15.93 -3.85
C LEU A 15 -7.66 -15.13 -4.25
N ASN A 16 -8.01 -15.07 -5.54
CA ASN A 16 -9.14 -14.29 -6.05
C ASN A 16 -9.17 -12.85 -5.51
N ILE A 17 -8.00 -12.20 -5.52
CA ILE A 17 -7.87 -10.82 -5.03
C ILE A 17 -8.71 -9.91 -5.94
N PRO A 18 -9.59 -9.05 -5.39
CA PRO A 18 -10.41 -8.14 -6.18
C PRO A 18 -9.59 -7.19 -7.07
N GLN A 19 -10.13 -6.85 -8.24
CA GLN A 19 -9.54 -5.93 -9.24
C GLN A 19 -10.66 -5.25 -10.05
N PRO A 20 -11.03 -3.99 -9.76
CA PRO A 20 -10.71 -3.20 -8.57
C PRO A 20 -11.45 -3.73 -7.32
N PHE A 21 -11.15 -3.15 -6.16
CA PHE A 21 -11.90 -3.40 -4.92
C PHE A 21 -13.21 -2.63 -4.90
N SER A 22 -14.28 -3.24 -4.37
CA SER A 22 -15.54 -2.55 -4.09
C SER A 22 -15.43 -1.66 -2.83
N PRO A 23 -16.30 -0.64 -2.67
CA PRO A 23 -16.34 0.16 -1.44
C PRO A 23 -16.48 -0.67 -0.16
N GLU A 24 -17.27 -1.74 -0.18
CA GLU A 24 -17.44 -2.65 0.95
C GLU A 24 -16.16 -3.44 1.24
N GLN A 25 -15.44 -3.86 0.20
CA GLN A 25 -14.17 -4.57 0.35
C GLN A 25 -13.08 -3.64 0.92
N ILE A 26 -13.02 -2.38 0.46
CA ILE A 26 -12.14 -1.35 1.01
C ILE A 26 -12.49 -1.11 2.49
N HIS A 27 -13.78 -0.89 2.80
CA HIS A 27 -14.24 -0.71 4.17
C HIS A 27 -13.82 -1.89 5.07
N GLN A 28 -14.04 -3.12 4.62
CA GLN A 28 -13.65 -4.31 5.37
C GLN A 28 -12.13 -4.41 5.53
N ARG A 29 -11.35 -4.11 4.49
CA ARG A 29 -9.88 -4.12 4.57
C ARG A 29 -9.41 -3.13 5.62
N LEU A 30 -9.86 -1.88 5.54
CA LEU A 30 -9.46 -0.80 6.44
C LEU A 30 -9.82 -1.11 7.90
N THR A 31 -11.07 -1.51 8.13
CA THR A 31 -11.58 -1.74 9.50
C THR A 31 -11.07 -3.05 10.12
N LYS A 32 -10.97 -4.15 9.38
CA LYS A 32 -10.53 -5.44 9.93
C LYS A 32 -9.01 -5.56 10.05
N THR A 33 -8.27 -4.99 9.10
CA THR A 33 -6.81 -5.14 9.04
C THR A 33 -6.12 -4.07 9.87
N TYR A 34 -6.58 -2.83 9.74
CA TYR A 34 -5.95 -1.64 10.32
C TYR A 34 -6.77 -1.01 11.44
N TYR A 35 -7.87 -1.65 11.86
CA TYR A 35 -8.73 -1.16 12.94
C TYR A 35 -9.19 0.30 12.72
N ALA A 36 -9.31 0.69 11.45
CA ALA A 36 -9.73 2.04 11.09
C ALA A 36 -11.17 2.27 11.54
N GLN A 37 -11.47 3.47 12.03
CA GLN A 37 -12.83 3.89 12.32
C GLN A 37 -13.35 4.73 11.16
N LYS A 38 -14.50 4.34 10.60
CA LYS A 38 -15.25 5.20 9.67
C LYS A 38 -15.85 6.37 10.45
N VAL A 39 -15.66 7.57 9.95
CA VAL A 39 -16.16 8.82 10.56
C VAL A 39 -17.02 9.59 9.58
N ASP A 40 -17.71 10.61 10.07
CA ASP A 40 -18.39 11.57 9.22
C ASP A 40 -17.36 12.33 8.36
N LEU A 41 -17.70 12.61 7.10
CA LEU A 41 -16.87 13.38 6.19
C LEU A 41 -16.61 14.80 6.74
N ASP A 42 -17.57 15.38 7.45
CA ASP A 42 -17.45 16.72 8.03
C ASP A 42 -16.35 16.81 9.10
N ARG A 43 -15.81 15.68 9.59
CA ARG A 43 -14.58 15.68 10.40
C ARG A 43 -13.37 16.25 9.65
N PHE A 44 -13.39 16.23 8.32
CA PHE A 44 -12.37 16.77 7.44
C PHE A 44 -12.91 17.93 6.61
N SER A 45 -13.85 18.72 7.15
CA SER A 45 -14.51 19.81 6.44
C SER A 45 -13.56 20.85 5.86
N ASP A 46 -12.38 21.00 6.44
CA ASP A 46 -11.35 21.95 5.98
C ASP A 46 -10.86 21.60 4.57
N LEU A 47 -10.95 20.33 4.15
CA LEU A 47 -10.63 19.90 2.78
C LEU A 47 -11.64 20.37 1.74
N LYS A 48 -12.79 20.92 2.15
CA LYS A 48 -13.76 21.54 1.20
C LYS A 48 -13.17 22.76 0.49
N GLU A 49 -12.17 23.41 1.10
CA GLU A 49 -11.48 24.57 0.53
C GLU A 49 -10.35 24.17 -0.43
N ASP A 50 -9.92 22.91 -0.41
CA ASP A 50 -8.88 22.40 -1.30
C ASP A 50 -9.50 21.90 -2.62
N MET A 51 -9.24 22.66 -3.68
CA MET A 51 -9.74 22.34 -5.03
C MET A 51 -9.19 21.03 -5.61
N TYR A 52 -8.14 20.46 -5.02
CA TYR A 52 -7.53 19.20 -5.43
C TYR A 52 -7.98 18.00 -4.59
N ALA A 53 -8.69 18.23 -3.47
CA ALA A 53 -9.12 17.15 -2.58
C ALA A 53 -10.33 16.37 -3.11
N GLU A 54 -11.04 16.91 -4.13
CA GLU A 54 -12.29 16.34 -4.66
C GLU A 54 -13.28 15.93 -3.56
N PHE A 55 -13.38 16.75 -2.50
CA PHE A 55 -14.13 16.42 -1.29
C PHE A 55 -15.60 16.13 -1.58
N ASP A 56 -16.19 16.80 -2.57
CA ASP A 56 -17.54 16.59 -3.05
C ASP A 56 -17.79 15.18 -3.61
N LYS A 57 -16.74 14.49 -4.04
CA LYS A 57 -16.79 13.10 -4.53
C LYS A 57 -16.46 12.07 -3.45
N ALA A 58 -16.03 12.48 -2.26
CA ALA A 58 -15.66 11.56 -1.20
C ALA A 58 -16.89 10.76 -0.71
N THR A 59 -16.75 9.42 -0.66
CA THR A 59 -17.84 8.51 -0.25
C THR A 59 -17.65 7.94 1.16
N GLY A 60 -16.53 8.26 1.80
CA GLY A 60 -16.25 7.89 3.17
C GLY A 60 -14.94 8.49 3.68
N ALA A 61 -14.88 8.71 5.00
CA ALA A 61 -13.68 9.11 5.70
C ALA A 61 -13.33 8.09 6.78
N TYR A 62 -12.03 7.90 7.00
CA TYR A 62 -11.50 6.95 7.97
C TYR A 62 -10.38 7.59 8.77
N ILE A 63 -10.31 7.21 10.05
CA ILE A 63 -9.21 7.56 10.93
C ILE A 63 -8.49 6.30 11.40
N PHE A 64 -7.18 6.44 11.65
CA PHE A 64 -6.31 5.37 12.12
C PHE A 64 -5.70 5.78 13.45
N GLU A 65 -6.40 5.51 14.54
CA GLU A 65 -5.99 5.88 15.90
C GLU A 65 -5.61 4.66 16.76
N ASP A 66 -5.99 3.45 16.34
CA ASP A 66 -5.62 2.22 17.06
C ASP A 66 -4.13 1.89 16.83
N GLU A 67 -3.36 1.80 17.91
CA GLU A 67 -1.91 1.54 17.87
C GLU A 67 -1.56 0.29 17.07
N ARG A 68 -2.38 -0.77 17.14
CA ARG A 68 -2.13 -2.02 16.39
C ARG A 68 -2.28 -1.78 14.89
N GLY A 69 -3.20 -0.92 14.50
CA GLY A 69 -3.41 -0.48 13.12
C GLY A 69 -2.24 0.37 12.64
N ILE A 70 -1.85 1.37 13.44
CA ILE A 70 -0.72 2.26 13.15
C ILE A 70 0.57 1.46 12.98
N GLN A 71 0.90 0.54 13.90
CA GLN A 71 2.09 -0.30 13.80
C GLN A 71 2.15 -1.10 12.49
N LYS A 72 1.01 -1.63 12.02
CA LYS A 72 0.93 -2.30 10.72
C LYS A 72 1.15 -1.33 9.56
N LEU A 73 0.51 -0.15 9.60
CA LEU A 73 0.63 0.86 8.55
C LEU A 73 2.05 1.43 8.43
N MET A 74 2.79 1.48 9.54
CA MET A 74 4.19 1.95 9.56
C MET A 74 5.21 0.87 9.19
N GLN A 75 4.79 -0.38 8.92
CA GLN A 75 5.74 -1.49 8.70
C GLN A 75 6.65 -1.34 7.47
N LEU A 76 6.35 -0.41 6.56
CA LEU A 76 7.13 -0.11 5.35
C LEU A 76 7.85 1.25 5.41
N ASN A 77 7.68 1.99 6.49
CA ASN A 77 8.33 3.27 6.68
C ASN A 77 9.77 3.07 7.17
N ASN A 78 10.68 3.97 6.78
CA ASN A 78 11.97 4.07 7.46
C ASN A 78 11.73 4.60 8.87
N ASN A 79 12.45 4.08 9.86
CA ASN A 79 12.33 4.52 11.26
C ASN A 79 12.73 6.00 11.42
N GLU A 80 13.57 6.53 10.53
CA GLU A 80 13.99 7.94 10.53
C GLU A 80 12.90 8.89 10.00
N ASP A 81 11.91 8.37 9.26
CA ASP A 81 10.80 9.15 8.67
C ASP A 81 9.57 9.19 9.59
N ILE A 82 9.62 8.52 10.75
CA ILE A 82 8.52 8.50 11.72
C ILE A 82 8.66 9.74 12.59
N ASP A 83 8.00 10.82 12.19
CA ASP A 83 7.92 12.05 12.98
C ASP A 83 6.90 11.83 14.11
N SER A 84 7.38 11.78 15.35
CA SER A 84 6.56 11.39 16.51
C SER A 84 5.51 12.43 16.92
N ASP A 85 5.43 13.58 16.24
CA ASP A 85 4.63 14.72 16.71
C ASP A 85 4.09 15.63 15.59
N SER A 86 3.72 15.06 14.45
CA SER A 86 3.01 15.87 13.45
C SER A 86 1.53 15.98 13.80
N VAL A 87 1.18 17.06 14.51
CA VAL A 87 -0.20 17.57 14.67
C VAL A 87 -0.91 17.75 13.32
N HIS A 88 -0.17 17.67 12.21
CA HIS A 88 -0.58 17.88 10.82
C HIS A 88 -0.72 16.56 10.04
N ALA A 89 -0.58 15.39 10.68
CA ALA A 89 -0.67 14.09 10.04
C ALA A 89 -2.12 13.63 9.75
N TRP A 90 -2.96 14.57 9.32
CA TRP A 90 -4.36 14.38 8.93
C TRP A 90 -4.56 14.49 7.41
N VAL A 91 -3.49 14.44 6.63
CA VAL A 91 -3.53 14.51 5.16
C VAL A 91 -3.67 13.10 4.57
N ILE A 92 -4.33 12.96 3.43
CA ILE A 92 -4.52 11.69 2.71
C ILE A 92 -3.22 10.86 2.73
N ASN A 93 -3.33 9.57 3.09
CA ASN A 93 -2.23 8.63 3.31
C ASN A 93 -1.39 8.81 4.57
N SER A 94 -1.84 9.57 5.57
CA SER A 94 -1.14 9.68 6.86
C SER A 94 -1.89 9.03 8.02
N THR A 95 -1.10 8.61 9.00
CA THR A 95 -1.52 8.21 10.35
C THR A 95 -1.07 9.28 11.33
N GLN A 96 -1.40 9.18 12.61
CA GLN A 96 -0.88 10.10 13.63
C GLN A 96 0.66 10.18 13.69
N LEU A 97 1.37 9.19 13.12
CA LEU A 97 2.83 9.14 13.04
C LEU A 97 3.40 9.58 11.68
N GLY A 98 2.60 10.25 10.83
CA GLY A 98 3.01 10.71 9.51
C GLY A 98 2.51 9.84 8.35
N MET A 99 3.01 10.08 7.14
CA MET A 99 2.63 9.35 5.93
C MET A 99 2.92 7.85 6.05
N SER A 100 2.00 6.99 5.62
CA SER A 100 2.17 5.55 5.58
C SER A 100 2.51 5.09 4.17
N ASN A 101 3.72 4.54 3.99
CA ASN A 101 4.09 3.93 2.72
C ASN A 101 3.16 2.75 2.38
N LEU A 102 2.72 1.98 3.38
CA LEU A 102 1.79 0.88 3.17
C LEU A 102 0.42 1.37 2.70
N LEU A 103 -0.12 2.44 3.30
CA LEU A 103 -1.41 2.98 2.90
C LEU A 103 -1.37 3.53 1.47
N THR A 104 -0.24 4.13 1.07
CA THR A 104 0.00 4.53 -0.32
C THR A 104 -0.08 3.34 -1.28
N LEU A 105 0.54 2.20 -0.94
CA LEU A 105 0.42 0.97 -1.76
C LEU A 105 -1.01 0.43 -1.76
N GLU A 106 -1.70 0.44 -0.62
CA GLU A 106 -3.10 -0.01 -0.50
C GLU A 106 -4.04 0.74 -1.44
N ILE A 107 -3.91 2.06 -1.55
CA ILE A 107 -4.73 2.85 -2.49
C ILE A 107 -4.55 2.36 -3.94
N THR A 108 -3.31 2.16 -4.37
CA THR A 108 -3.03 1.60 -5.70
C THR A 108 -3.62 0.20 -5.86
N ILE A 109 -3.52 -0.65 -4.84
CA ILE A 109 -4.11 -1.99 -4.86
C ILE A 109 -5.63 -1.92 -5.03
N PHE A 110 -6.30 -0.98 -4.35
CA PHE A 110 -7.76 -0.81 -4.44
C PHE A 110 -8.23 -0.41 -5.84
N TYR A 111 -7.47 0.45 -6.53
CA TYR A 111 -7.73 0.81 -7.92
C TYR A 111 -7.49 -0.36 -8.88
N GLY A 112 -6.58 -1.27 -8.53
CA GLY A 112 -6.24 -2.42 -9.35
C GLY A 112 -5.47 -2.06 -10.62
N MET A 113 -5.41 -3.01 -11.55
CA MET A 113 -4.75 -2.86 -12.85
C MET A 113 -5.70 -3.15 -14.02
N GLN A 114 -5.40 -2.57 -15.18
CA GLN A 114 -6.10 -2.92 -16.41
C GLN A 114 -5.77 -4.37 -16.80
N PRO A 115 -6.79 -5.22 -17.08
CA PRO A 115 -6.58 -6.65 -17.33
C PRO A 115 -5.57 -6.96 -18.45
N GLU A 116 -5.50 -6.10 -19.46
CA GLU A 116 -4.59 -6.25 -20.61
C GLU A 116 -3.11 -6.23 -20.20
N ASN A 117 -2.78 -5.53 -19.12
CA ASN A 117 -1.42 -5.41 -18.60
C ASN A 117 -1.03 -6.58 -17.69
N MET A 118 -1.98 -7.42 -17.27
CA MET A 118 -1.79 -8.43 -16.21
C MET A 118 -1.19 -9.75 -16.72
N SER A 119 -0.01 -9.66 -17.33
CA SER A 119 0.72 -10.81 -17.88
C SER A 119 2.18 -10.84 -17.41
N ILE A 120 2.72 -12.04 -17.19
CA ILE A 120 4.14 -12.22 -16.89
C ILE A 120 4.99 -11.72 -18.06
N GLY A 121 6.10 -11.03 -17.76
CA GLY A 121 6.90 -10.28 -18.72
C GLY A 121 6.47 -8.80 -18.84
N ASN A 122 5.31 -8.41 -18.31
CA ASN A 122 4.98 -7.01 -18.10
C ASN A 122 5.51 -6.57 -16.73
N LEU A 123 6.56 -5.75 -16.73
CA LEU A 123 7.23 -5.30 -15.51
C LEU A 123 6.31 -4.56 -14.53
N GLU A 124 5.34 -3.79 -15.04
CA GLU A 124 4.35 -3.11 -14.19
C GLU A 124 3.51 -4.15 -13.44
N PHE A 125 3.04 -5.20 -14.10
CA PHE A 125 2.27 -6.25 -13.43
C PHE A 125 3.12 -7.09 -12.46
N GLU A 126 4.37 -7.35 -12.81
CA GLU A 126 5.29 -8.07 -11.91
C GLU A 126 5.55 -7.27 -10.63
N GLU A 127 5.75 -5.96 -10.74
CA GLU A 127 5.85 -5.08 -9.57
C GLU A 127 4.52 -4.96 -8.81
N TYR A 128 3.38 -5.10 -9.47
CA TYR A 128 2.08 -5.17 -8.81
C TYR A 128 1.95 -6.42 -7.94
N LEU A 129 2.43 -7.57 -8.40
CA LEU A 129 2.51 -8.79 -7.60
C LEU A 129 3.42 -8.60 -6.37
N ILE A 130 4.53 -7.88 -6.53
CA ILE A 130 5.43 -7.54 -5.41
C ILE A 130 4.73 -6.59 -4.44
N MET A 131 3.98 -5.62 -4.93
CA MET A 131 3.18 -4.71 -4.10
C MET A 131 2.14 -5.46 -3.26
N LEU A 132 1.39 -6.40 -3.87
CA LEU A 132 0.46 -7.28 -3.16
C LEU A 132 1.16 -8.13 -2.09
N TYR A 133 2.38 -8.57 -2.37
CA TYR A 133 3.20 -9.33 -1.44
C TYR A 133 3.69 -8.47 -0.26
N LEU A 134 4.22 -7.27 -0.52
CA LEU A 134 4.61 -6.27 0.48
C LEU A 134 3.45 -5.94 1.43
N ALA A 135 2.27 -5.66 0.86
CA ALA A 135 1.06 -5.35 1.60
C ALA A 135 0.40 -6.57 2.28
N GLY A 136 0.94 -7.77 2.07
CA GLY A 136 0.53 -8.99 2.74
C GLY A 136 -0.79 -9.58 2.23
N TYR A 137 -1.20 -9.24 1.00
CA TYR A 137 -2.29 -9.93 0.29
C TYR A 137 -1.85 -11.32 -0.16
N ILE A 138 -0.62 -11.42 -0.68
CA ILE A 138 0.02 -12.69 -0.98
C ILE A 138 0.88 -13.08 0.23
N GLN A 139 0.72 -14.29 0.73
CA GLN A 139 1.49 -14.83 1.86
C GLN A 139 1.83 -16.30 1.62
N PHE A 140 2.98 -16.73 2.11
CA PHE A 140 3.41 -18.13 2.10
C PHE A 140 3.72 -18.60 3.53
N GLU A 141 3.59 -19.91 3.76
CA GLU A 141 4.03 -20.51 5.02
C GLU A 141 5.56 -20.43 5.16
N ASN A 142 6.03 -20.05 6.36
CA ASN A 142 7.45 -19.92 6.70
C ASN A 142 8.24 -18.96 5.78
N ASP A 143 7.59 -17.88 5.39
CA ASP A 143 8.17 -16.93 4.45
C ASP A 143 9.16 -15.97 5.11
N THR A 144 10.45 -16.26 4.95
CA THR A 144 11.52 -15.37 5.41
C THR A 144 11.85 -14.27 4.39
N CYS A 145 11.50 -14.45 3.11
CA CYS A 145 11.85 -13.54 2.03
C CYS A 145 11.13 -12.20 2.18
N ILE A 146 9.86 -12.22 2.61
CA ILE A 146 9.08 -10.99 2.80
C ILE A 146 9.76 -10.01 3.78
N ASN A 147 10.40 -10.52 4.84
CA ASN A 147 11.07 -9.67 5.81
C ASN A 147 12.26 -8.95 5.17
N GLU A 148 13.07 -9.65 4.37
CA GLU A 148 14.19 -9.05 3.65
C GLU A 148 13.73 -7.99 2.64
N ILE A 149 12.66 -8.25 1.88
CA ILE A 149 12.11 -7.30 0.91
C ILE A 149 11.58 -6.04 1.62
N ARG A 150 10.86 -6.20 2.73
CA ARG A 150 10.38 -5.06 3.53
C ARG A 150 11.53 -4.22 4.06
N GLU A 151 12.61 -4.85 4.54
CA GLU A 151 13.79 -4.13 5.00
C GLU A 151 14.52 -3.39 3.86
N LEU A 152 14.55 -3.95 2.64
CA LEU A 152 15.05 -3.20 1.48
C LEU A 152 14.16 -2.00 1.15
N TYR A 153 12.84 -2.17 1.19
CA TYR A 153 11.90 -1.08 0.93
C TYR A 153 12.09 0.07 1.92
N LYS A 154 12.23 -0.22 3.22
CA LYS A 154 12.56 0.77 4.25
C LYS A 154 13.89 1.49 4.01
N LYS A 155 14.86 0.81 3.41
CA LYS A 155 16.17 1.39 3.02
C LYS A 155 16.11 2.19 1.71
N GLY A 156 14.91 2.40 1.16
CA GLY A 156 14.68 3.22 -0.02
C GLY A 156 14.77 2.48 -1.35
N TYR A 157 14.69 1.14 -1.37
CA TYR A 157 14.47 0.42 -2.63
C TYR A 157 13.00 0.57 -3.04
N CYS A 158 12.73 1.08 -4.24
CA CYS A 158 11.37 1.32 -4.71
C CYS A 158 10.87 0.25 -5.71
N LEU A 159 9.56 0.29 -5.97
CA LEU A 159 8.96 -0.24 -7.19
C LEU A 159 8.98 0.90 -8.21
N ARG A 160 9.28 0.65 -9.48
CA ARG A 160 9.32 1.67 -10.53
C ARG A 160 7.98 2.35 -10.76
N TYR A 161 6.90 1.58 -10.67
CA TYR A 161 5.57 2.05 -11.06
C TYR A 161 4.67 2.41 -9.87
N PHE A 162 5.03 2.00 -8.65
CA PHE A 162 4.12 2.09 -7.50
C PHE A 162 4.79 2.59 -6.23
N GLY A 163 3.98 3.20 -5.35
CA GLY A 163 4.41 3.70 -4.06
C GLY A 163 5.32 4.93 -4.18
N VAL A 164 6.00 5.24 -3.08
CA VAL A 164 6.88 6.41 -2.98
C VAL A 164 8.15 6.19 -3.80
N GLN A 165 8.45 7.17 -4.66
CA GLN A 165 9.70 7.23 -5.42
C GLN A 165 10.70 8.16 -4.72
N ASN A 166 11.99 7.87 -4.85
CA ASN A 166 13.05 8.63 -4.15
C ASN A 166 14.30 8.91 -5.02
N ASP A 167 14.18 8.82 -6.35
CA ASP A 167 15.24 9.05 -7.35
C ASP A 167 16.55 8.26 -7.13
N SER A 168 16.57 7.30 -6.22
CA SER A 168 17.79 6.56 -5.84
C SER A 168 18.29 5.62 -6.93
N GLY A 169 17.43 5.29 -7.90
CA GLY A 169 17.69 4.27 -8.94
C GLY A 169 17.80 2.85 -8.39
N LYS A 170 17.45 2.61 -7.12
CA LYS A 170 17.48 1.29 -6.47
C LYS A 170 16.10 0.67 -6.50
N PHE A 171 15.98 -0.48 -7.15
CA PHE A 171 14.70 -1.17 -7.32
C PHE A 171 14.68 -2.49 -6.56
N LEU A 172 13.53 -2.82 -5.95
CA LEU A 172 13.33 -4.10 -5.26
C LEU A 172 13.47 -5.31 -6.20
N TYR A 173 13.22 -5.09 -7.49
CA TYR A 173 13.18 -6.12 -8.50
C TYR A 173 13.95 -5.65 -9.73
N ASP A 174 14.81 -6.52 -10.26
CA ASP A 174 15.49 -6.33 -11.53
C ASP A 174 15.10 -7.53 -12.40
N PRO A 175 14.39 -7.33 -13.52
CA PRO A 175 13.86 -8.42 -14.35
C PRO A 175 14.93 -9.19 -15.14
N LYS A 176 16.19 -9.20 -14.68
CA LYS A 176 17.26 -9.95 -15.34
C LYS A 176 16.89 -11.43 -15.33
N TYR A 177 16.68 -11.95 -16.54
CA TYR A 177 16.32 -13.33 -16.89
C TYR A 177 14.83 -13.67 -16.71
N VAL A 178 14.03 -13.28 -17.71
CA VAL A 178 12.88 -14.08 -18.17
C VAL A 178 13.36 -14.98 -19.30
#